data_AF-A0A1H7PW09-F1
#
_entry.id   AF-A0A1H7PW09-F1
#
_cell.length_a   1.000
_cell.length_b   1.000
_cell.length_c   1.000
_cell.angle_alpha   90.00
_cell.angle_beta   90.00
_cell.angle_gamma   90.00
#
_symmetry.space_group_name_H-M   'P 1'
#
loop_
_entity.id
_entity.type
_entity.pdbx_description
1 polymer ?
#
loop_
_entity_poly.entity_id
_entity_poly.type
_entity_poly.pdbx_seq_one_letter_code
_entity_poly.pdbx_strand_id
1 'polypeptide(L)'
;MQWSDTEGLIERGTSEGGYDVVAVAFHTDPRGTAYEKLIDELIEKTDRFLLVDRGRYDDDQVPGVSRVLERLKPYLIESCTMEEMMMQSGAMYSEGIYYIYRCTPESGRILKEEANRFHDWLYPSLPDDLCFLNEDGSDYFFSVVHEDIYGMKITQEEAIELMERIPGLFFKLERHREFERYLDDSIRHQTDVLQISSYHLTEIPERIRELTHVKKLEIFEQGIFRLPPALFELKTLEELEIMTADLEGIPKGISQLKQLQRLTIYCGSSYHVVPGWRPKPKSKLCFDSLPEEIGELTELVSLNISYSGIRELPPELEKLEKLRYLGVTNSLIGETPEFVSRMTWLQHVDLSCT
;
A
#
# COMPACT_ATOMS: atom_id res chain seq x y z
N MET A 1 -1.72 -1.65 14.82
CA MET A 1 -2.33 -0.43 14.24
C MET A 1 -3.27 -0.90 13.16
N GLN A 2 -4.56 -0.68 13.35
CA GLN A 2 -5.62 -1.19 12.48
C GLN A 2 -5.55 -0.53 11.10
N TRP A 3 -5.32 -1.34 10.06
CA TRP A 3 -5.71 -1.04 8.69
C TRP A 3 -7.07 -1.71 8.46
N SER A 4 -8.11 -1.15 9.04
CA SER A 4 -9.49 -1.48 8.74
C SER A 4 -10.27 -0.19 8.97
N ASP A 5 -10.51 0.56 7.90
CA ASP A 5 -11.58 1.58 7.74
C ASP A 5 -11.27 2.63 6.64
N THR A 6 -10.55 2.29 5.56
CA THR A 6 -10.54 3.14 4.34
C THR A 6 -11.67 2.82 3.35
N GLU A 7 -12.48 1.77 3.59
CA GLU A 7 -13.69 1.52 2.79
C GLU A 7 -14.83 2.53 3.10
N GLY A 8 -14.69 3.32 4.17
CA GLY A 8 -15.69 4.32 4.58
C GLY A 8 -15.49 5.74 4.03
N LEU A 9 -14.40 6.02 3.31
CA LEU A 9 -14.06 7.38 2.86
C LEU A 9 -14.52 7.71 1.42
N ILE A 10 -15.14 6.76 0.71
CA ILE A 10 -15.83 7.02 -0.55
C ILE A 10 -17.33 7.14 -0.20
N GLU A 11 -17.73 8.33 0.25
CA GLU A 11 -19.13 8.63 0.56
C GLU A 11 -20.02 8.29 -0.64
N ARG A 12 -21.00 7.41 -0.40
CA ARG A 12 -22.21 7.34 -1.23
C ARG A 12 -23.03 8.61 -0.97
N GLY A 13 -22.66 9.70 -1.64
CA GLY A 13 -23.50 10.88 -1.73
C GLY A 13 -24.72 10.56 -2.59
N THR A 14 -25.83 10.15 -1.99
CA THR A 14 -27.10 10.05 -2.71
C THR A 14 -27.60 11.46 -3.03
N SER A 15 -27.42 11.92 -4.26
CA SER A 15 -28.18 13.05 -4.80
C SER A 15 -29.23 12.53 -5.78
N GLU A 16 -30.49 12.86 -5.52
CA GLU A 16 -31.59 12.62 -6.45
C GLU A 16 -31.35 13.34 -7.78
N GLY A 17 -30.95 12.59 -8.81
CA GLY A 17 -31.00 13.01 -10.21
C GLY A 17 -29.65 13.23 -10.89
N GLY A 18 -29.16 12.18 -11.58
CA GLY A 18 -28.11 12.28 -12.59
C GLY A 18 -26.84 11.51 -12.23
N TYR A 19 -26.72 10.30 -12.77
CA TYR A 19 -25.52 9.43 -12.83
C TYR A 19 -24.51 9.55 -11.67
N ASP A 20 -24.61 8.65 -10.68
CA ASP A 20 -23.59 8.43 -9.65
C ASP A 20 -22.24 8.09 -10.32
N VAL A 21 -21.38 9.09 -10.50
CA VAL A 21 -19.98 8.85 -10.85
C VAL A 21 -19.26 8.45 -9.56
N VAL A 22 -19.12 7.14 -9.35
CA VAL A 22 -18.39 6.58 -8.21
C VAL A 22 -16.90 6.87 -8.40
N ALA A 23 -16.24 7.46 -7.40
CA ALA A 23 -14.80 7.60 -7.42
C ALA A 23 -14.12 6.21 -7.39
N VAL A 24 -13.21 5.96 -8.33
CA VAL A 24 -12.40 4.74 -8.40
C VAL A 24 -11.00 5.06 -7.91
N ALA A 25 -10.58 4.38 -6.84
CA ALA A 25 -9.26 4.55 -6.24
C ALA A 25 -8.20 3.67 -6.91
N PHE A 26 -6.92 4.02 -6.73
CA PHE A 26 -5.80 3.17 -7.15
C PHE A 26 -5.40 2.17 -6.05
N HIS A 27 -4.94 0.98 -6.45
CA HIS A 27 -4.24 0.04 -5.56
C HIS A 27 -2.84 0.56 -5.21
N THR A 28 -2.15 1.16 -6.18
CA THR A 28 -0.78 1.66 -6.04
C THR A 28 -0.60 2.97 -6.80
N ASP A 29 0.32 3.80 -6.32
CA ASP A 29 0.67 5.07 -6.95
C ASP A 29 1.32 4.84 -8.34
N PRO A 30 0.69 5.35 -9.43
CA PRO A 30 1.26 5.31 -10.77
C PRO A 30 2.64 5.96 -10.82
N ARG A 31 3.58 5.33 -11.52
CA ARG A 31 4.98 5.80 -11.57
C ARG A 31 5.62 5.65 -12.94
N GLY A 32 6.66 6.44 -13.22
CA GLY A 32 7.39 6.42 -14.47
C GLY A 32 6.47 6.64 -15.66
N THR A 33 6.56 5.77 -16.66
CA THR A 33 5.75 5.90 -17.88
C THR A 33 4.24 5.83 -17.63
N ALA A 34 3.78 5.17 -16.56
CA ALA A 34 2.36 5.12 -16.22
C ALA A 34 1.88 6.48 -15.69
N TYR A 35 2.69 7.12 -14.84
CA TYR A 35 2.46 8.49 -14.37
C TYR A 35 2.44 9.48 -15.56
N GLU A 36 3.45 9.45 -16.41
CA GLU A 36 3.55 10.35 -17.57
C GLU A 36 2.31 10.24 -18.49
N LYS A 37 1.89 9.01 -18.80
CA LYS A 37 0.71 8.77 -19.65
C LYS A 37 -0.60 9.17 -18.96
N LEU A 38 -0.69 9.01 -17.64
CA LEU A 38 -1.86 9.47 -16.90
C LEU A 38 -1.92 11.00 -16.89
N ILE A 39 -0.79 11.69 -16.72
CA ILE A 39 -0.75 13.16 -16.85
C ILE A 39 -1.22 13.59 -18.25
N ASP A 40 -0.81 12.91 -19.32
CA ASP A 40 -1.28 13.22 -20.66
C ASP A 40 -2.80 13.04 -20.81
N GLU A 41 -3.36 11.94 -20.29
CA GLU A 41 -4.82 11.70 -20.27
C GLU A 41 -5.55 12.79 -19.47
N LEU A 42 -5.03 13.16 -18.29
CA LEU A 42 -5.64 14.16 -17.42
C LEU A 42 -5.61 15.56 -18.07
N ILE A 43 -4.49 15.94 -18.70
CA ILE A 43 -4.35 17.21 -19.42
C ILE A 43 -5.29 17.28 -20.64
N GLU A 44 -5.56 16.15 -21.30
CA GLU A 44 -6.49 16.10 -22.45
C GLU A 44 -7.96 16.15 -22.01
N LYS A 45 -8.29 15.54 -20.86
CA LYS A 45 -9.67 15.39 -20.37
C LYS A 45 -10.16 16.55 -19.50
N THR A 46 -9.26 17.39 -19.01
CA THR A 46 -9.59 18.44 -18.05
C THR A 46 -9.06 19.80 -18.50
N ASP A 47 -9.73 20.86 -18.06
CA ASP A 47 -9.35 22.23 -18.38
C ASP A 47 -8.36 22.82 -17.38
N ARG A 48 -8.37 22.29 -16.15
CA ARG A 48 -7.65 22.87 -15.02
C ARG A 48 -7.07 21.79 -14.12
N PHE A 49 -5.96 22.13 -13.49
CA PHE A 49 -5.41 21.37 -12.37
C PHE A 49 -5.07 22.31 -11.23
N LEU A 50 -4.98 21.78 -10.02
CA LEU A 50 -4.64 22.53 -8.82
C LEU A 50 -3.41 21.96 -8.14
N LEU A 51 -2.71 22.84 -7.43
CA LEU A 51 -1.66 22.51 -6.47
C LEU A 51 -1.95 23.24 -5.16
N VAL A 52 -1.61 22.61 -4.04
CA VAL A 52 -1.84 23.15 -2.70
C VAL A 52 -0.52 23.58 -2.08
N ASP A 53 -0.44 24.84 -1.70
CA ASP A 53 0.62 25.35 -0.84
C ASP A 53 0.09 25.56 0.57
N ARG A 54 0.48 24.68 1.48
CA ARG A 54 0.02 24.70 2.87
C ARG A 54 0.75 25.73 3.75
N GLY A 55 1.64 26.55 3.18
CA GLY A 55 2.24 27.68 3.90
C GLY A 55 3.09 27.26 5.10
N ARG A 56 3.62 26.03 5.12
CA ARG A 56 4.41 25.46 6.24
C ARG A 56 5.83 26.04 6.34
N TYR A 57 6.01 27.31 5.97
CA TYR A 57 7.32 27.97 5.94
C TYR A 57 7.52 28.79 7.23
N ASP A 58 8.55 28.48 8.01
CA ASP A 58 9.00 29.34 9.13
C ASP A 58 10.06 30.38 8.68
N ASP A 59 10.87 30.08 7.66
CA ASP A 59 11.77 31.01 6.98
C ASP A 59 12.32 30.33 5.70
N ASP A 60 12.59 31.12 4.66
CA ASP A 60 13.09 30.75 3.33
C ASP A 60 12.19 29.88 2.41
N GLN A 61 11.99 30.38 1.19
CA GLN A 61 11.34 29.67 0.09
C GLN A 61 11.91 28.27 -0.10
N VAL A 62 11.06 27.25 -0.07
CA VAL A 62 11.50 25.88 -0.34
C VAL A 62 11.81 25.74 -1.84
N PRO A 63 13.07 25.46 -2.24
CA PRO A 63 13.50 25.63 -3.63
C PRO A 63 12.70 24.82 -4.65
N GLY A 64 12.21 23.63 -4.26
CA GLY A 64 11.38 22.79 -5.13
C GLY A 64 10.00 23.39 -5.37
N VAL A 65 9.30 23.77 -4.30
CA VAL A 65 7.99 24.44 -4.38
C VAL A 65 8.10 25.72 -5.22
N SER A 66 9.02 26.62 -4.87
CA SER A 66 9.16 27.89 -5.57
C SER A 66 9.51 27.71 -7.04
N ARG A 67 10.40 26.77 -7.38
CA ARG A 67 10.72 26.42 -8.78
C ARG A 67 9.46 26.04 -9.55
N VAL A 68 8.65 25.12 -9.01
CA VAL A 68 7.45 24.63 -9.74
C VAL A 68 6.42 25.74 -9.91
N LEU A 69 6.12 26.49 -8.84
CA LEU A 69 5.17 27.61 -8.92
C LEU A 69 5.64 28.68 -9.92
N GLU A 70 6.93 28.98 -9.98
CA GLU A 70 7.49 29.91 -10.97
C GLU A 70 7.36 29.40 -12.41
N ARG A 71 7.66 28.12 -12.65
CA ARG A 71 7.55 27.50 -13.96
C ARG A 71 6.10 27.43 -14.44
N LEU A 72 5.15 27.19 -13.53
CA LEU A 72 3.72 27.10 -13.84
C LEU A 72 3.01 28.47 -13.88
N LYS A 73 3.64 29.54 -13.39
CA LYS A 73 3.09 30.90 -13.37
C LYS A 73 2.44 31.37 -14.68
N PRO A 74 2.98 31.08 -15.89
CA PRO A 74 2.33 31.48 -17.15
C PRO A 74 0.96 30.84 -17.39
N TYR A 75 0.66 29.74 -16.69
CA TYR A 75 -0.58 28.97 -16.81
C TYR A 75 -1.55 29.21 -15.65
N LEU A 76 -1.16 30.03 -14.65
CA LEU A 76 -1.98 30.34 -13.50
C LEU A 76 -3.25 31.08 -13.94
N ILE A 77 -4.41 30.56 -13.55
CA ILE A 77 -5.72 31.18 -13.76
C ILE A 77 -6.03 32.08 -12.58
N GLU A 78 -6.01 31.50 -11.38
CA GLU A 78 -6.32 32.16 -10.12
C GLU A 78 -5.70 31.43 -8.94
N SER A 79 -5.71 32.09 -7.79
CA SER A 79 -5.38 31.49 -6.51
C SER A 79 -6.48 31.82 -5.50
N CYS A 80 -6.85 30.87 -4.67
CA CYS A 80 -7.90 31.02 -3.68
C CYS A 80 -7.53 30.34 -2.37
N THR A 81 -8.24 30.73 -1.32
CA THR A 81 -8.12 30.12 0.01
C THR A 81 -8.97 28.84 0.10
N MET A 82 -8.69 28.01 1.10
CA MET A 82 -9.51 26.84 1.41
C MET A 82 -11.01 27.18 1.53
N GLU A 83 -11.36 28.29 2.21
CA GLU A 83 -12.76 28.70 2.40
C GLU A 83 -13.46 28.97 1.06
N GLU A 84 -12.76 29.62 0.13
CA GLU A 84 -13.27 29.91 -1.22
C GLU A 84 -13.39 28.63 -2.06
N MET A 85 -12.46 27.68 -1.94
CA MET A 85 -12.53 26.38 -2.61
C MET A 85 -13.69 25.51 -2.11
N MET A 86 -13.92 25.46 -0.81
CA MET A 86 -15.03 24.70 -0.21
C MET A 86 -16.41 25.25 -0.60
N MET A 87 -16.50 26.53 -0.99
CA MET A 87 -17.74 27.10 -1.53
C MET A 87 -17.98 26.71 -3.00
N GLN A 88 -16.94 26.24 -3.71
CA GLN A 88 -16.98 25.91 -5.14
C GLN A 88 -16.94 24.40 -5.42
N SER A 89 -16.48 23.59 -4.47
CA SER A 89 -16.37 22.13 -4.60
C SER A 89 -16.80 21.43 -3.30
N GLY A 90 -17.42 20.26 -3.45
CA GLY A 90 -17.88 19.42 -2.34
C GLY A 90 -16.80 18.53 -1.70
N ALA A 91 -15.52 18.70 -2.06
CA ALA A 91 -14.42 17.90 -1.54
C ALA A 91 -13.88 18.40 -0.18
N MET A 92 -13.27 17.50 0.59
CA MET A 92 -12.57 17.85 1.82
C MET A 92 -11.23 18.51 1.48
N TYR A 93 -11.16 19.83 1.64
CA TYR A 93 -9.94 20.62 1.50
C TYR A 93 -9.33 20.93 2.86
N SER A 94 -8.00 21.07 2.89
CA SER A 94 -7.24 21.43 4.08
C SER A 94 -6.76 22.87 4.01
N GLU A 95 -6.35 23.45 5.13
CA GLU A 95 -5.83 24.81 5.17
C GLU A 95 -4.62 24.99 4.22
N GLY A 96 -4.66 26.03 3.39
CA GLY A 96 -3.64 26.32 2.38
C GLY A 96 -4.11 27.30 1.31
N ILE A 97 -3.18 27.69 0.45
CA ILE A 97 -3.43 28.44 -0.78
C ILE A 97 -3.53 27.43 -1.93
N TYR A 98 -4.63 27.51 -2.66
CA TYR A 98 -4.91 26.69 -3.82
C TYR A 98 -4.55 27.48 -5.06
N TYR A 99 -3.63 26.95 -5.86
CA TYR A 99 -3.26 27.54 -7.15
C TYR A 99 -3.90 26.74 -8.27
N ILE A 100 -4.75 27.40 -9.06
CA ILE A 100 -5.47 26.76 -10.17
C ILE A 100 -4.80 27.16 -11.48
N TYR A 101 -4.37 26.16 -12.24
CA TYR A 101 -3.64 26.31 -13.48
C TYR A 101 -4.44 25.76 -14.65
N ARG A 102 -4.23 26.31 -15.84
CA ARG A 102 -4.79 25.80 -17.08
C ARG A 102 -4.06 24.53 -17.52
N CYS A 103 -4.80 23.50 -17.88
CA CYS A 103 -4.27 22.32 -18.55
C CYS A 103 -3.85 22.68 -19.99
N THR A 104 -2.57 22.46 -20.29
CA THR A 104 -1.97 22.64 -21.62
C THR A 104 -0.89 21.57 -21.82
N PRO A 105 -0.51 21.24 -23.07
CA PRO A 105 0.61 20.34 -23.33
C PRO A 105 1.91 20.78 -22.63
N GLU A 106 2.16 22.08 -22.52
CA GLU A 106 3.34 22.63 -21.84
C GLU A 106 3.27 22.50 -20.33
N SER A 107 2.13 22.79 -19.70
CA SER A 107 1.98 22.60 -18.25
C SER A 107 2.08 21.12 -17.88
N GLY A 108 1.47 20.23 -18.67
CA GLY A 108 1.63 18.78 -18.51
C GLY A 108 3.09 18.32 -18.62
N ARG A 109 3.87 18.91 -19.53
CA ARG A 109 5.32 18.64 -19.62
C ARG A 109 6.06 19.05 -18.35
N ILE A 110 5.71 20.21 -17.77
CA ILE A 110 6.32 20.65 -16.51
C ILE A 110 6.01 19.65 -15.39
N LEU A 111 4.75 19.20 -15.24
CA LEU A 111 4.37 18.22 -14.22
C LEU A 111 5.21 16.93 -14.34
N LYS A 112 5.41 16.43 -15.57
CA LYS A 112 6.21 15.23 -15.86
C LYS A 112 7.72 15.40 -15.62
N GLU A 113 8.23 16.62 -15.75
CA GLU A 113 9.65 16.91 -15.48
C GLU A 113 9.95 17.10 -13.99
N GLU A 114 8.94 17.49 -13.19
CA GLU A 114 9.09 17.79 -11.77
C GLU A 114 8.89 16.56 -10.88
N ALA A 115 8.09 15.59 -11.32
CA ALA A 115 7.74 14.40 -10.56
C ALA A 115 7.77 13.14 -11.44
N ASN A 116 7.91 11.98 -10.80
CA ASN A 116 7.85 10.67 -11.48
C ASN A 116 6.64 9.83 -11.02
N ARG A 117 5.87 10.31 -10.04
CA ARG A 117 4.65 9.68 -9.48
C ARG A 117 3.83 10.72 -8.70
N PHE A 118 2.61 10.40 -8.28
CA PHE A 118 1.77 11.37 -7.57
C PHE A 118 2.25 11.62 -6.14
N HIS A 119 2.81 10.61 -5.45
CA HIS A 119 3.35 10.80 -4.10
C HIS A 119 4.53 11.80 -4.05
N ASP A 120 5.19 12.09 -5.18
CA ASP A 120 6.27 13.08 -5.20
C ASP A 120 5.77 14.51 -4.96
N TRP A 121 4.47 14.77 -5.20
CA TRP A 121 3.76 16.03 -4.91
C TRP A 121 3.48 16.19 -3.41
N LEU A 122 4.54 16.04 -2.61
CA LEU A 122 4.52 16.07 -1.16
C LEU A 122 5.58 17.05 -0.66
N TYR A 123 5.15 17.95 0.21
CA TYR A 123 6.01 18.89 0.90
C TYR A 123 7.07 18.15 1.74
N PRO A 124 8.34 18.62 1.79
CA PRO A 124 8.85 19.87 1.22
C PRO A 124 9.35 19.78 -0.22
N SER A 125 9.33 18.60 -0.85
CA SER A 125 9.96 18.42 -2.16
C SER A 125 9.24 19.20 -3.26
N LEU A 126 7.92 19.14 -3.25
CA LEU A 126 7.01 19.80 -4.20
C LEU A 126 5.79 20.37 -3.44
N PRO A 127 4.95 21.20 -4.09
CA PRO A 127 3.65 21.56 -3.54
C PRO A 127 2.83 20.29 -3.24
N ASP A 128 1.99 20.35 -2.21
CA ASP A 128 1.13 19.24 -1.83
C ASP A 128 -0.01 19.08 -2.86
N ASP A 129 -0.46 17.83 -3.04
CA ASP A 129 -1.70 17.45 -3.71
C ASP A 129 -1.84 17.99 -5.16
N LEU A 130 -1.58 17.14 -6.15
CA LEU A 130 -1.88 17.42 -7.56
C LEU A 130 -3.25 16.84 -7.93
N CYS A 131 -4.25 17.70 -8.09
CA CYS A 131 -5.60 17.30 -8.52
C CYS A 131 -5.97 17.93 -9.87
N PHE A 132 -6.86 17.28 -10.62
CA PHE A 132 -7.36 17.78 -11.91
C PHE A 132 -8.88 17.96 -11.84
N LEU A 133 -9.39 19.03 -12.44
CA LEU A 133 -10.77 19.50 -12.28
C LEU A 133 -11.53 19.52 -13.61
N ASN A 134 -12.81 19.17 -13.55
CA ASN A 134 -13.76 19.39 -14.63
C ASN A 134 -14.06 20.89 -14.85
N GLU A 135 -14.73 21.23 -15.95
CA GLU A 135 -15.13 22.62 -16.26
C GLU A 135 -15.98 23.27 -15.16
N ASP A 136 -16.81 22.47 -14.47
CA ASP A 136 -17.68 22.90 -13.38
C ASP A 136 -16.95 23.04 -12.03
N GLY A 137 -15.64 22.76 -11.98
CA GLY A 137 -14.81 22.83 -10.79
C GLY A 137 -14.81 21.57 -9.92
N SER A 138 -15.57 20.54 -10.27
CA SER A 138 -15.55 19.25 -9.57
C SER A 138 -14.27 18.46 -9.88
N ASP A 139 -13.75 17.68 -8.91
CA ASP A 139 -12.55 16.88 -9.17
C ASP A 139 -12.81 15.77 -10.19
N TYR A 140 -11.96 15.70 -11.21
CA TYR A 140 -11.85 14.57 -12.13
C TYR A 140 -10.84 13.54 -11.62
N PHE A 141 -9.69 14.02 -11.13
CA PHE A 141 -8.67 13.23 -10.43
C PHE A 141 -8.31 13.94 -9.14
N PHE A 142 -8.21 13.18 -8.05
CA PHE A 142 -7.82 13.69 -6.74
C PHE A 142 -6.66 12.90 -6.18
N SER A 143 -5.78 13.61 -5.48
CA SER A 143 -4.65 13.07 -4.73
C SER A 143 -4.61 13.72 -3.36
N VAL A 144 -4.53 12.90 -2.32
CA VAL A 144 -4.28 13.29 -0.93
C VAL A 144 -2.99 12.60 -0.53
N VAL A 145 -1.86 13.21 -0.92
CA VAL A 145 -0.55 12.51 -0.96
C VAL A 145 -0.09 12.00 0.40
N HIS A 146 -0.39 12.77 1.46
CA HIS A 146 0.03 12.47 2.83
C HIS A 146 -0.79 11.34 3.48
N GLU A 147 -1.90 10.94 2.86
CA GLU A 147 -2.72 9.79 3.26
C GLU A 147 -2.60 8.61 2.27
N ASP A 148 -1.77 8.74 1.22
CA ASP A 148 -1.64 7.77 0.13
C ASP A 148 -2.98 7.45 -0.56
N ILE A 149 -3.84 8.46 -0.71
CA ILE A 149 -5.14 8.32 -1.38
C ILE A 149 -5.08 8.98 -2.76
N TYR A 150 -5.42 8.22 -3.78
CA TYR A 150 -5.48 8.66 -5.18
C TYR A 150 -6.72 8.06 -5.83
N GLY A 151 -7.42 8.83 -6.65
CA GLY A 151 -8.58 8.31 -7.36
C GLY A 151 -9.09 9.22 -8.47
N MET A 152 -10.03 8.69 -9.24
CA MET A 152 -10.66 9.36 -10.37
C MET A 152 -12.18 9.24 -10.30
N LYS A 153 -12.89 10.31 -10.66
CA LYS A 153 -14.35 10.26 -10.83
C LYS A 153 -14.67 9.79 -12.25
N ILE A 154 -14.60 8.48 -12.45
CA ILE A 154 -14.87 7.77 -13.71
C ILE A 154 -15.64 6.48 -13.42
N THR A 155 -16.26 5.90 -14.43
CA THR A 155 -16.94 4.60 -14.31
C THR A 155 -15.95 3.43 -14.19
N GLN A 156 -16.43 2.25 -13.76
CA GLN A 156 -15.62 1.03 -13.72
C GLN A 156 -15.13 0.64 -15.12
N GLU A 157 -15.98 0.82 -16.13
CA GLU A 157 -15.68 0.54 -17.54
C GLU A 157 -14.57 1.46 -18.07
N GLU A 158 -14.64 2.76 -17.80
CA GLU A 158 -13.59 3.72 -18.17
C GLU A 158 -12.26 3.40 -17.48
N ALA A 159 -12.29 3.03 -16.21
CA ALA A 159 -11.10 2.61 -15.48
C ALA A 159 -10.47 1.35 -16.11
N ILE A 160 -11.29 0.38 -16.54
CA ILE A 160 -10.81 -0.82 -17.25
C ILE A 160 -10.16 -0.43 -18.58
N GLU A 161 -10.77 0.44 -19.38
CA GLU A 161 -10.20 0.90 -20.65
C GLU A 161 -8.83 1.60 -20.43
N LEU A 162 -8.70 2.39 -19.36
CA LEU A 162 -7.42 3.01 -18.99
C LEU A 162 -6.38 1.97 -18.60
N MET A 163 -6.72 0.96 -17.80
CA MET A 163 -5.83 -0.16 -17.45
C MET A 163 -5.37 -0.95 -18.68
N GLU A 164 -6.24 -1.13 -19.66
CA GLU A 164 -5.89 -1.80 -20.91
C GLU A 164 -4.88 -0.99 -21.73
N ARG A 165 -5.04 0.34 -21.78
CA ARG A 165 -4.18 1.26 -22.54
C ARG A 165 -2.86 1.59 -21.84
N ILE A 166 -2.85 1.66 -20.51
CA ILE A 166 -1.71 2.17 -19.72
C ILE A 166 -1.27 1.13 -18.68
N PRO A 167 -0.29 0.27 -19.02
CA PRO A 167 0.37 -0.60 -18.04
C PRO A 167 0.96 0.23 -16.89
N GLY A 168 0.79 -0.26 -15.66
CA GLY A 168 1.17 0.44 -14.43
C GLY A 168 0.07 1.30 -13.79
N LEU A 169 -1.09 1.49 -14.43
CA LEU A 169 -2.30 1.98 -13.75
C LEU A 169 -3.06 0.81 -13.16
N PHE A 170 -3.20 0.74 -11.84
CA PHE A 170 -3.93 -0.34 -11.19
C PHE A 170 -5.05 0.20 -10.31
N PHE A 171 -6.27 0.20 -10.83
CA PHE A 171 -7.45 0.66 -10.10
C PHE A 171 -8.04 -0.43 -9.21
N LYS A 172 -8.72 -0.04 -8.13
CA LYS A 172 -9.55 -0.91 -7.29
C LYS A 172 -10.91 -1.09 -7.94
N LEU A 173 -11.17 -2.26 -8.53
CA LEU A 173 -12.37 -2.52 -9.32
C LEU A 173 -13.23 -3.65 -8.76
N GLU A 174 -14.53 -3.64 -9.08
CA GLU A 174 -15.44 -4.71 -8.63
C GLU A 174 -15.06 -6.09 -9.21
N ARG A 175 -14.49 -6.12 -10.42
CA ARG A 175 -13.94 -7.35 -11.04
C ARG A 175 -12.85 -8.01 -10.20
N HIS A 176 -12.18 -7.25 -9.31
CA HIS A 176 -11.17 -7.78 -8.41
C HIS A 176 -11.75 -8.53 -7.22
N ARG A 177 -13.09 -8.65 -7.09
CA ARG A 177 -13.72 -9.66 -6.23
C ARG A 177 -13.40 -11.09 -6.68
N GLU A 178 -13.06 -11.28 -7.95
CA GLU A 178 -12.51 -12.53 -8.46
C GLU A 178 -10.98 -12.52 -8.33
N PHE A 179 -10.43 -13.39 -7.49
CA PHE A 179 -9.00 -13.41 -7.20
C PHE A 179 -8.12 -13.59 -8.45
N GLU A 180 -8.52 -14.43 -9.40
CA GLU A 180 -7.75 -14.63 -10.65
C GLU A 180 -7.65 -13.33 -11.46
N ARG A 181 -8.72 -12.52 -11.51
CA ARG A 181 -8.69 -11.21 -12.17
C ARG A 181 -7.78 -10.24 -11.44
N TYR A 182 -7.87 -10.24 -10.11
CA TYR A 182 -7.00 -9.42 -9.28
C TYR A 182 -5.52 -9.77 -9.45
N LEU A 183 -5.19 -11.06 -9.51
CA LEU A 183 -3.84 -11.56 -9.73
C LEU A 183 -3.34 -11.22 -11.14
N ASP A 184 -4.16 -11.46 -12.18
CA ASP A 184 -3.81 -11.12 -13.57
C ASP A 184 -3.48 -9.63 -13.73
N ASP A 185 -4.31 -8.75 -13.15
CA ASP A 185 -4.09 -7.31 -13.21
C ASP A 185 -2.89 -6.88 -12.35
N SER A 186 -2.70 -7.48 -11.17
CA SER A 186 -1.53 -7.22 -10.32
C SER A 186 -0.22 -7.53 -11.05
N ILE A 187 -0.18 -8.62 -11.82
CA ILE A 187 0.96 -9.01 -12.65
C ILE A 187 1.12 -8.02 -13.82
N ARG A 188 0.04 -7.74 -14.56
CA ARG A 188 0.06 -6.84 -15.72
C ARG A 188 0.56 -5.44 -15.34
N HIS A 189 0.14 -4.95 -14.20
CA HIS A 189 0.40 -3.59 -13.74
C HIS A 189 1.60 -3.49 -12.79
N GLN A 190 2.31 -4.60 -12.56
CA GLN A 190 3.57 -4.63 -11.81
C GLN A 190 3.46 -3.97 -10.43
N THR A 191 2.39 -4.30 -9.71
CA THR A 191 2.13 -3.73 -8.38
C THR A 191 3.28 -4.00 -7.41
N ASP A 192 3.60 -3.04 -6.56
CA ASP A 192 4.57 -3.20 -5.47
C ASP A 192 3.92 -3.60 -4.14
N VAL A 193 2.60 -3.45 -4.03
CA VAL A 193 1.80 -3.92 -2.88
C VAL A 193 0.71 -4.85 -3.38
N LEU A 194 0.58 -6.01 -2.73
CA LEU A 194 -0.53 -6.95 -2.96
C LEU A 194 -1.17 -7.33 -1.63
N GLN A 195 -2.48 -7.15 -1.53
CA GLN A 195 -3.27 -7.56 -0.37
C GLN A 195 -4.27 -8.64 -0.79
N ILE A 196 -4.10 -9.84 -0.27
CA ILE A 196 -4.98 -10.99 -0.50
C ILE A 196 -5.87 -11.13 0.73
N SER A 197 -7.13 -10.76 0.60
CA SER A 197 -8.10 -10.80 1.69
C SER A 197 -9.49 -11.13 1.17
N SER A 198 -10.25 -11.91 1.94
CA SER A 198 -11.68 -12.17 1.71
C SER A 198 -12.01 -12.93 0.43
N TYR A 199 -11.02 -13.60 -0.17
CA TYR A 199 -11.20 -14.50 -1.31
C TYR A 199 -11.54 -15.94 -0.91
N HIS A 200 -11.48 -16.25 0.40
CA HIS A 200 -11.76 -17.58 0.95
C HIS A 200 -10.83 -18.64 0.36
N LEU A 201 -9.57 -18.28 0.12
CA LEU A 201 -8.60 -19.15 -0.50
C LEU A 201 -8.18 -20.25 0.47
N THR A 202 -8.04 -21.47 -0.07
CA THR A 202 -7.45 -22.61 0.64
C THR A 202 -5.99 -22.84 0.24
N GLU A 203 -5.56 -22.22 -0.86
CA GLU A 203 -4.19 -22.24 -1.34
C GLU A 203 -3.87 -20.94 -2.09
N ILE A 204 -2.59 -20.57 -2.10
CA ILE A 204 -2.08 -19.49 -2.94
C ILE A 204 -1.56 -20.14 -4.23
N PRO A 205 -1.94 -19.67 -5.42
CA PRO A 205 -1.51 -20.28 -6.67
C PRO A 205 -0.01 -20.11 -6.91
N GLU A 206 0.61 -21.08 -7.57
CA GLU A 206 2.02 -21.05 -7.96
C GLU A 206 2.39 -19.88 -8.89
N ARG A 207 1.39 -19.29 -9.57
CA ARG A 207 1.53 -18.09 -10.40
C ARG A 207 1.92 -16.84 -9.60
N ILE A 208 1.81 -16.86 -8.26
CA ILE A 208 2.27 -15.76 -7.41
C ILE A 208 3.71 -15.34 -7.72
N ARG A 209 4.57 -16.26 -8.19
CA ARG A 209 5.95 -15.98 -8.64
C ARG A 209 6.07 -14.92 -9.75
N GLU A 210 5.01 -14.70 -10.52
CA GLU A 210 4.99 -13.74 -11.64
C GLU A 210 4.99 -12.27 -11.15
N LEU A 211 4.70 -12.04 -9.86
CA LEU A 211 4.68 -10.73 -9.20
C LEU A 211 6.10 -10.20 -8.91
N THR A 212 6.87 -10.02 -9.97
CA THR A 212 8.30 -9.68 -9.95
C THR A 212 8.68 -8.33 -9.34
N HIS A 213 7.69 -7.49 -9.02
CA HIS A 213 7.87 -6.13 -8.49
C HIS A 213 7.30 -5.95 -7.08
N VAL A 214 6.61 -6.95 -6.53
CA VAL A 214 5.98 -6.85 -5.21
C VAL A 214 7.03 -6.70 -4.12
N LYS A 215 6.88 -5.66 -3.32
CA LYS A 215 7.66 -5.34 -2.12
C LYS A 215 6.91 -5.67 -0.85
N LYS A 216 5.58 -5.54 -0.85
CA LYS A 216 4.73 -5.84 0.31
C LYS A 216 3.64 -6.82 -0.09
N LEU A 217 3.61 -7.97 0.59
CA LEU A 217 2.58 -8.99 0.41
C LEU A 217 1.87 -9.23 1.75
N GLU A 218 0.57 -8.96 1.76
CA GLU A 218 -0.32 -9.22 2.88
C GLU A 218 -1.29 -10.34 2.50
N ILE A 219 -1.39 -11.38 3.33
CA ILE A 219 -2.29 -12.51 3.13
C ILE A 219 -3.16 -12.68 4.36
N PHE A 220 -4.42 -12.28 4.26
CA PHE A 220 -5.42 -12.32 5.33
C PHE A 220 -6.53 -13.31 4.96
N GLU A 221 -6.22 -14.59 5.11
CA GLU A 221 -7.08 -15.69 4.69
C GLU A 221 -7.14 -16.79 5.74
N GLN A 222 -8.36 -17.22 6.07
CA GLN A 222 -8.59 -18.28 7.06
C GLN A 222 -8.10 -19.65 6.59
N GLY A 223 -8.18 -19.93 5.28
CA GLY A 223 -7.96 -21.25 4.70
C GLY A 223 -6.53 -21.53 4.25
N ILE A 224 -5.60 -20.58 4.39
CA ILE A 224 -4.22 -20.76 3.94
C ILE A 224 -3.39 -21.48 5.01
N PHE A 225 -3.36 -22.81 4.92
CA PHE A 225 -2.56 -23.65 5.81
C PHE A 225 -1.13 -23.86 5.32
N ARG A 226 -0.86 -23.69 4.02
CA ARG A 226 0.46 -23.91 3.40
C ARG A 226 0.83 -22.75 2.48
N LEU A 227 2.11 -22.41 2.45
CA LEU A 227 2.68 -21.42 1.53
C LEU A 227 3.33 -22.15 0.35
N PRO A 228 3.03 -21.76 -0.90
CA PRO A 228 3.64 -22.39 -2.07
C PRO A 228 5.13 -22.02 -2.18
N PRO A 229 5.99 -22.92 -2.68
CA PRO A 229 7.40 -22.59 -2.96
C PRO A 229 7.57 -21.33 -3.82
N ALA A 230 6.65 -21.09 -4.77
CA ALA A 230 6.62 -19.87 -5.59
C ALA A 230 6.62 -18.55 -4.81
N LEU A 231 6.02 -18.50 -3.63
CA LEU A 231 5.99 -17.26 -2.82
C LEU A 231 7.41 -16.82 -2.46
N PHE A 232 8.32 -17.76 -2.25
CA PHE A 232 9.71 -17.50 -1.88
C PHE A 232 10.61 -17.19 -3.09
N GLU A 233 10.05 -17.19 -4.30
CA GLU A 233 10.71 -16.73 -5.53
C GLU A 233 10.61 -15.21 -5.69
N LEU A 234 9.79 -14.51 -4.89
CA LEU A 234 9.59 -13.05 -4.92
C LEU A 234 10.81 -12.27 -4.39
N LYS A 235 11.83 -12.08 -5.24
CA LYS A 235 13.14 -11.52 -4.82
C LYS A 235 13.10 -10.05 -4.36
N THR A 236 12.05 -9.32 -4.72
CA THR A 236 11.84 -7.92 -4.34
C THR A 236 11.07 -7.76 -3.03
N LEU A 237 10.61 -8.86 -2.42
CA LEU A 237 9.75 -8.80 -1.24
C LEU A 237 10.52 -8.29 -0.02
N GLU A 238 10.07 -7.16 0.51
CA GLU A 238 10.59 -6.47 1.69
C GLU A 238 9.72 -6.72 2.93
N GLU A 239 8.42 -6.94 2.73
CA GLU A 239 7.44 -7.17 3.79
C GLU A 239 6.51 -8.34 3.46
N LEU A 240 6.41 -9.28 4.38
CA LEU A 240 5.47 -10.39 4.32
C LEU A 240 4.64 -10.44 5.59
N GLU A 241 3.33 -10.27 5.44
CA GLU A 241 2.37 -10.43 6.52
C GLU A 241 1.37 -11.53 6.20
N ILE A 242 1.20 -12.47 7.13
CA ILE A 242 0.29 -13.59 6.97
C ILE A 242 -0.59 -13.68 8.21
N MET A 243 -1.90 -13.56 8.03
CA MET A 243 -2.91 -13.83 9.05
C MET A 243 -3.79 -14.98 8.61
N THR A 244 -3.76 -16.08 9.34
CA THR A 244 -4.54 -17.29 9.01
C THR A 244 -5.07 -18.01 10.24
N ALA A 245 -5.85 -19.07 10.04
CA ALA A 245 -6.35 -19.88 11.14
C ALA A 245 -5.23 -20.70 11.79
N ASP A 246 -4.39 -21.35 10.98
CA ASP A 246 -3.36 -22.27 11.48
C ASP A 246 -2.33 -22.57 10.37
N LEU A 247 -1.21 -21.85 10.34
CA LEU A 247 -0.16 -22.12 9.36
C LEU A 247 0.52 -23.48 9.66
N GLU A 248 0.87 -24.26 8.66
CA GLU A 248 1.64 -25.51 8.87
C GLU A 248 3.09 -25.21 9.28
N GLY A 249 3.65 -24.15 8.72
CA GLY A 249 4.99 -23.67 9.02
C GLY A 249 5.54 -22.82 7.89
N ILE A 250 6.75 -22.33 8.08
CA ILE A 250 7.50 -21.62 7.04
C ILE A 250 8.46 -22.62 6.39
N PRO A 251 8.42 -22.85 5.07
CA PRO A 251 9.36 -23.75 4.41
C PRO A 251 10.78 -23.15 4.34
N LYS A 252 11.78 -24.03 4.22
CA LYS A 252 13.21 -23.69 4.05
C LYS A 252 13.48 -22.67 2.93
N GLY A 253 12.57 -22.60 1.94
CA GLY A 253 12.60 -21.61 0.86
C GLY A 253 12.63 -20.16 1.34
N ILE A 254 12.23 -19.85 2.58
CA ILE A 254 12.31 -18.49 3.17
C ILE A 254 13.68 -17.84 3.01
N SER A 255 14.77 -18.63 3.08
CA SER A 255 16.14 -18.19 2.82
C SER A 255 16.31 -17.41 1.52
N GLN A 256 15.45 -17.63 0.53
CA GLN A 256 15.51 -17.00 -0.77
C GLN A 256 15.06 -15.54 -0.80
N LEU A 257 14.32 -15.07 0.21
CA LEU A 257 13.81 -13.70 0.30
C LEU A 257 14.87 -12.74 0.86
N LYS A 258 15.96 -12.54 0.10
CA LYS A 258 17.15 -11.80 0.57
C LYS A 258 16.91 -10.31 0.85
N GLN A 259 15.77 -9.75 0.43
CA GLN A 259 15.39 -8.36 0.72
C GLN A 259 14.37 -8.23 1.86
N LEU A 260 13.95 -9.35 2.47
CA LEU A 260 12.89 -9.32 3.49
C LEU A 260 13.36 -8.60 4.75
N GLN A 261 12.67 -7.51 5.08
CA GLN A 261 12.92 -6.65 6.24
C GLN A 261 11.90 -6.89 7.35
N ARG A 262 10.66 -7.23 7.00
CA ARG A 262 9.58 -7.47 7.96
C ARG A 262 8.87 -8.77 7.65
N LEU A 263 8.82 -9.63 8.67
CA LEU A 263 8.04 -10.86 8.64
C LEU A 263 7.07 -10.86 9.82
N THR A 264 5.78 -10.86 9.51
CA THR A 264 4.70 -10.92 10.49
C THR A 264 3.83 -12.14 10.20
N ILE A 265 3.64 -13.01 11.19
CA ILE A 265 2.74 -14.15 11.09
C ILE A 265 1.82 -14.21 12.31
N TYR A 266 0.52 -14.25 12.06
CA TYR A 266 -0.51 -14.44 13.06
C TYR A 266 -1.35 -15.68 12.72
N CYS A 267 -1.29 -16.72 13.55
CA CYS A 267 -2.29 -17.80 13.46
C CYS A 267 -3.47 -17.51 14.39
N GLY A 268 -4.56 -18.28 14.31
CA GLY A 268 -5.77 -17.98 15.08
C GLY A 268 -6.42 -16.64 14.73
N SER A 269 -6.26 -16.16 13.49
CA SER A 269 -6.96 -14.99 12.95
C SER A 269 -8.47 -15.12 13.13
N SER A 270 -9.11 -14.10 13.70
CA SER A 270 -10.58 -13.99 13.73
C SER A 270 -11.13 -13.15 12.56
N TYR A 271 -10.28 -12.80 11.61
CA TYR A 271 -10.64 -11.97 10.46
C TYR A 271 -11.48 -12.77 9.45
N HIS A 272 -12.62 -12.23 9.01
CA HIS A 272 -13.58 -12.90 8.08
C HIS A 272 -13.95 -14.34 8.48
N VAL A 273 -14.25 -14.57 9.76
CA VAL A 273 -14.60 -15.90 10.27
C VAL A 273 -15.98 -16.37 9.82
N VAL A 274 -16.08 -17.67 9.53
CA VAL A 274 -17.37 -18.35 9.39
C VAL A 274 -18.10 -18.48 10.74
N PRO A 275 -19.44 -18.45 10.79
CA PRO A 275 -20.19 -18.65 12.01
C PRO A 275 -19.77 -19.92 12.77
N GLY A 276 -19.48 -19.78 14.06
CA GLY A 276 -19.09 -20.89 14.93
C GLY A 276 -17.57 -21.18 14.97
N TRP A 277 -16.74 -20.47 14.21
CA TRP A 277 -15.29 -20.58 14.32
C TRP A 277 -14.79 -20.25 15.73
N ARG A 278 -13.77 -20.99 16.18
CA ARG A 278 -13.02 -20.75 17.40
C ARG A 278 -11.55 -21.06 17.13
N PRO A 279 -10.61 -20.28 17.70
CA PRO A 279 -9.20 -20.56 17.50
C PRO A 279 -8.84 -21.90 18.15
N LYS A 280 -7.98 -22.68 17.50
CA LYS A 280 -7.44 -23.91 18.08
C LYS A 280 -6.60 -23.56 19.30
N PRO A 281 -6.63 -24.35 20.39
CA PRO A 281 -5.67 -24.18 21.48
C PRO A 281 -4.23 -24.18 20.94
N LYS A 282 -3.36 -23.32 21.47
CA LYS A 282 -1.95 -23.17 21.05
C LYS A 282 -1.22 -24.53 20.93
N SER A 283 -1.51 -25.46 21.84
CA SER A 283 -0.94 -26.82 21.85
C SER A 283 -1.37 -27.73 20.69
N LYS A 284 -2.34 -27.32 19.89
CA LYS A 284 -2.88 -28.03 18.73
C LYS A 284 -2.64 -27.29 17.40
N LEU A 285 -1.93 -26.15 17.43
CA LEU A 285 -1.53 -25.44 16.22
C LEU A 285 -0.39 -26.20 15.53
N CYS A 286 -0.38 -26.15 14.20
CA CYS A 286 0.63 -26.77 13.37
C CYS A 286 1.92 -25.94 13.32
N PHE A 287 1.83 -24.61 13.35
CA PHE A 287 3.00 -23.74 13.32
C PHE A 287 3.74 -23.79 14.66
N ASP A 288 4.65 -24.76 14.82
CA ASP A 288 5.28 -25.10 16.08
C ASP A 288 6.80 -24.87 16.13
N SER A 289 7.38 -24.43 15.02
CA SER A 289 8.81 -24.18 14.88
C SER A 289 9.11 -23.21 13.74
N LEU A 290 10.24 -22.52 13.84
CA LEU A 290 10.82 -21.76 12.74
C LEU A 290 11.93 -22.57 12.07
N PRO A 291 12.09 -22.49 10.74
CA PRO A 291 13.21 -23.12 10.05
C PRO A 291 14.55 -22.44 10.40
N GLU A 292 15.65 -23.20 10.41
CA GLU A 292 17.03 -22.68 10.60
C GLU A 292 17.39 -21.60 9.57
N GLU A 293 16.82 -21.72 8.37
CA GLU A 293 17.00 -20.80 7.24
C GLU A 293 16.51 -19.37 7.52
N ILE A 294 15.73 -19.15 8.59
CA ILE A 294 15.36 -17.80 9.03
C ILE A 294 16.61 -16.94 9.31
N GLY A 295 17.71 -17.56 9.77
CA GLY A 295 18.97 -16.87 10.02
C GLY A 295 19.72 -16.40 8.76
N GLU A 296 19.22 -16.75 7.56
CA GLU A 296 19.78 -16.26 6.30
C GLU A 296 19.13 -14.98 5.78
N LEU A 297 18.12 -14.46 6.48
CA LEU A 297 17.44 -13.20 6.15
C LEU A 297 18.23 -12.01 6.68
N THR A 298 19.43 -11.77 6.15
CA THR A 298 20.37 -10.77 6.70
C THR A 298 19.84 -9.33 6.70
N GLU A 299 18.79 -9.04 5.92
CA GLU A 299 18.09 -7.76 5.89
C GLU A 299 16.93 -7.63 6.89
N LEU A 300 16.60 -8.69 7.63
CA LEU A 300 15.44 -8.71 8.53
C LEU A 300 15.64 -7.73 9.69
N VAL A 301 14.70 -6.80 9.81
CA VAL A 301 14.64 -5.76 10.86
C VAL A 301 13.58 -6.08 11.89
N SER A 302 12.48 -6.72 11.49
CA SER A 302 11.38 -7.09 12.38
C SER A 302 10.90 -8.50 12.11
N LEU A 303 10.89 -9.32 13.16
CA LEU A 303 10.25 -10.64 13.19
C LEU A 303 9.15 -10.60 14.24
N ASN A 304 7.90 -10.75 13.81
CA ASN A 304 6.75 -10.82 14.70
C ASN A 304 5.93 -12.08 14.40
N ILE A 305 5.84 -12.97 15.38
CA ILE A 305 5.00 -14.16 15.32
C ILE A 305 4.09 -14.14 16.51
N SER A 306 2.80 -14.33 16.28
CA SER A 306 1.83 -14.35 17.36
C SER A 306 0.83 -15.49 17.18
N TYR A 307 0.41 -16.02 18.32
CA TYR A 307 -0.54 -17.11 18.45
C TYR A 307 -0.08 -18.36 17.70
N SER A 308 1.01 -18.97 18.14
CA SER A 308 1.62 -20.15 17.49
C SER A 308 1.84 -21.30 18.48
N GLY A 309 2.13 -22.49 17.95
CA GLY A 309 2.55 -23.65 18.74
C GLY A 309 4.04 -23.65 19.07
N ILE A 310 4.76 -22.56 18.79
CA ILE A 310 6.23 -22.49 18.88
C ILE A 310 6.71 -22.73 20.31
N ARG A 311 7.64 -23.68 20.47
CA ARG A 311 8.23 -24.04 21.78
C ARG A 311 9.66 -23.57 21.96
N GLU A 312 10.39 -23.43 20.86
CA GLU A 312 11.79 -23.03 20.84
C GLU A 312 12.07 -22.16 19.62
N LEU A 313 13.12 -21.34 19.73
CA LEU A 313 13.59 -20.50 18.63
C LEU A 313 14.93 -21.05 18.11
N PRO A 314 15.14 -21.09 16.78
CA PRO A 314 16.39 -21.57 16.21
C PRO A 314 17.55 -20.62 16.57
N PRO A 315 18.71 -21.15 17.02
CA PRO A 315 19.87 -20.32 17.35
C PRO A 315 20.41 -19.52 16.16
N GLU A 316 20.06 -19.90 14.94
CA GLU A 316 20.38 -19.17 13.70
C GLU A 316 19.84 -17.74 13.69
N LEU A 317 18.84 -17.39 14.52
CA LEU A 317 18.41 -16.00 14.70
C LEU A 317 19.55 -15.07 15.17
N GLU A 318 20.58 -15.60 15.83
CA GLU A 318 21.78 -14.84 16.22
C GLU A 318 22.56 -14.29 15.01
N LYS A 319 22.35 -14.83 13.80
CA LYS A 319 22.95 -14.32 12.56
C LYS A 319 22.31 -13.02 12.05
N LEU A 320 21.14 -12.64 12.59
CA LEU A 320 20.35 -11.52 12.10
C LEU A 320 20.78 -10.19 12.73
N GLU A 321 21.95 -9.68 12.34
CA GLU A 321 22.58 -8.47 12.91
C GLU A 321 21.76 -7.17 12.69
N LYS A 322 20.84 -7.17 11.71
CA LYS A 322 19.93 -6.05 11.44
C LYS A 322 18.62 -6.11 12.23
N LEU A 323 18.32 -7.23 12.90
CA LEU A 323 17.07 -7.40 13.63
C LEU A 323 16.97 -6.37 14.77
N ARG A 324 15.86 -5.65 14.89
CA ARG A 324 15.61 -4.69 15.97
C ARG A 324 14.43 -5.11 16.82
N TYR A 325 13.45 -5.77 16.21
CA TYR A 325 12.23 -6.23 16.87
C TYR A 325 12.11 -7.74 16.74
N LEU A 326 12.08 -8.42 17.89
CA LEU A 326 11.80 -9.85 17.99
C LEU A 326 10.58 -10.05 18.90
N GLY A 327 9.42 -10.28 18.28
CA GLY A 327 8.19 -10.66 18.96
C GLY A 327 7.83 -12.11 18.64
N VAL A 328 7.77 -12.98 19.62
CA VAL A 328 7.17 -14.32 19.51
C VAL A 328 6.18 -14.52 20.65
N THR A 329 5.07 -13.81 20.53
CA THR A 329 4.05 -13.68 21.57
C THR A 329 2.98 -14.74 21.43
N ASN A 330 2.20 -14.96 22.49
CA ASN A 330 1.12 -15.93 22.47
C ASN A 330 1.57 -17.34 22.00
N SER A 331 2.81 -17.71 22.33
CA SER A 331 3.45 -18.97 21.92
C SER A 331 3.53 -19.95 23.11
N LEU A 332 4.29 -21.03 22.96
CA LEU A 332 4.56 -22.04 23.98
C LEU A 332 6.05 -22.04 24.40
N ILE A 333 6.75 -20.93 24.21
CA ILE A 333 8.17 -20.79 24.57
C ILE A 333 8.31 -20.82 26.09
N GLY A 334 8.89 -21.90 26.63
CA GLY A 334 8.98 -22.08 28.08
C GLY A 334 9.90 -21.07 28.76
N GLU A 335 11.08 -20.85 28.18
CA GLU A 335 12.10 -19.93 28.70
C GLU A 335 12.73 -19.15 27.54
N THR A 336 13.22 -17.94 27.83
CA THR A 336 13.96 -17.15 26.83
C THR A 336 15.30 -17.84 26.53
N PRO A 337 15.60 -18.20 25.27
CA PRO A 337 16.85 -18.86 24.92
C PRO A 337 18.09 -18.01 25.22
N GLU A 338 19.19 -18.63 25.67
CA GLU A 338 20.41 -17.93 26.07
C GLU A 338 20.98 -17.04 24.95
N PHE A 339 20.89 -17.48 23.68
CA PHE A 339 21.41 -16.70 22.56
C PHE A 339 20.72 -15.35 22.38
N VAL A 340 19.44 -15.22 22.78
CA VAL A 340 18.72 -13.94 22.71
C VAL A 340 19.39 -12.89 23.58
N SER A 341 19.99 -13.30 24.71
CA SER A 341 20.77 -12.39 25.57
C SER A 341 22.07 -11.88 24.93
N ARG A 342 22.60 -12.58 23.92
CA ARG A 342 23.80 -12.18 23.17
C ARG A 342 23.49 -11.23 22.00
N MET A 343 22.23 -11.15 21.59
CA MET A 343 21.78 -10.28 20.50
C MET A 343 21.63 -8.82 20.97
N THR A 344 22.76 -8.18 21.31
CA THR A 344 22.80 -6.82 21.92
C THR A 344 22.31 -5.71 20.99
N TRP A 345 22.01 -6.03 19.73
CA TRP A 345 21.48 -5.11 18.73
C TRP A 345 19.94 -5.05 18.69
N LEU A 346 19.26 -5.95 19.42
CA LEU A 346 17.81 -5.91 19.58
C LEU A 346 17.39 -4.67 20.39
N GLN A 347 16.35 -3.99 19.91
CA GLN A 347 15.73 -2.85 20.58
C GLN A 347 14.49 -3.26 21.37
N HIS A 348 13.77 -4.28 20.90
CA HIS A 348 12.57 -4.79 21.54
C HIS A 348 12.52 -6.31 21.45
N VAL A 349 12.24 -6.95 22.57
CA VAL A 349 12.06 -8.40 22.70
C VAL A 349 10.80 -8.68 23.49
N ASP A 350 9.89 -9.44 22.89
CA ASP A 350 8.68 -9.93 23.57
C ASP A 350 8.48 -11.42 23.24
N LEU A 351 8.71 -12.28 24.23
CA LEU A 351 8.51 -13.73 24.13
C LEU A 351 7.38 -14.19 25.08
N SER A 352 6.40 -13.32 25.34
CA SER A 352 5.30 -13.60 26.26
C SER A 352 4.41 -14.74 25.80
N CYS A 353 4.02 -15.60 26.74
CA CYS A 353 3.21 -16.80 26.46
C CYS A 353 1.70 -16.62 26.65
N THR A 354 1.25 -15.48 27.19
CA THR A 354 -0.15 -15.22 27.58
C THR A 354 -0.98 -14.71 26.43
#